data_AF-A0A954Q8Q4-F1
#
_entry.id   AF-A0A954Q8Q4-F1
#
_cell.length_a   1.000
_cell.length_b   1.000
_cell.length_c   1.000
_cell.angle_alpha   90.00
_cell.angle_beta   90.00
_cell.angle_gamma   90.00
#
_symmetry.space_group_name_H-M   'P 1'
#
loop_
_entity.id
_entity.type
_entity.pdbx_description
1 polymer ?
#
loop_
_entity_poly.entity_id
_entity_poly.type
_entity_poly.pdbx_seq_one_letter_code
_entity_poly.pdbx_strand_id
1 'polypeptide(L)'
;MNTFIVNSETAGTSIQDLLSQISDGNITVLDSEGNTLAYVLSPGGREELIYAEAQRDLDVHRDEVQHALARRNGITTTELLSRAKAAAEEGSRS
;
A
#
# COMPACT_ATOMS: atom_id res chain seq x y z
N MET A 1 -7.56 -0.77 7.86
CA MET A 1 -6.15 -1.19 7.84
C MET A 1 -5.42 -0.36 8.87
N ASN A 2 -4.86 -0.98 9.91
CA ASN A 2 -4.10 -0.29 10.95
C ASN A 2 -2.64 -0.13 10.51
N THR A 3 -1.95 0.88 11.04
CA THR A 3 -0.54 1.14 10.72
C THR A 3 0.28 1.16 11.99
N PHE A 4 1.39 0.42 12.00
CA PHE A 4 2.39 0.44 13.08
C PHE A 4 3.69 1.01 12.53
N ILE A 5 4.19 2.09 13.13
CA ILE A 5 5.44 2.74 12.71
C ILE A 5 6.55 2.30 13.65
N VAL A 6 7.64 1.76 13.11
CA VAL A 6 8.84 1.40 13.87
C VAL A 6 9.70 2.65 13.99
N ASN A 7 9.70 3.27 15.17
CA ASN A 7 10.50 4.46 15.47
C ASN A 7 10.93 4.46 16.96
N SER A 8 11.59 5.52 17.41
CA SER A 8 12.04 5.65 18.81
C SER A 8 10.89 5.70 19.82
N GLU A 9 9.68 6.10 19.41
CA GLU A 9 8.50 6.18 20.27
C GLU A 9 7.85 4.81 20.46
N THR A 10 7.90 3.94 19.44
CA THR A 10 7.38 2.57 19.49
C THR A 10 8.41 1.52 19.89
N ALA A 11 9.69 1.91 20.02
CA ALA A 11 10.76 1.03 20.48
C ALA A 11 10.55 0.47 21.91
N GLY A 12 9.74 1.16 22.73
CA GLY A 12 9.36 0.72 24.07
C GLY A 12 8.07 -0.10 24.13
N THR A 13 7.37 -0.30 23.01
CA THR A 13 6.12 -1.06 22.98
C THR A 13 6.39 -2.52 23.38
N SER A 14 5.59 -3.05 24.29
CA SER A 14 5.77 -4.43 24.73
C SER A 14 5.46 -5.40 23.58
N ILE A 15 6.18 -6.53 23.53
CA ILE A 15 5.91 -7.57 22.53
C ILE A 15 4.46 -8.06 22.62
N GLN A 16 3.84 -8.07 23.81
CA GLN A 16 2.44 -8.47 23.95
C GLN A 16 1.46 -7.47 23.32
N ASP A 17 1.70 -6.17 23.47
CA ASP A 17 0.87 -5.14 22.83
C ASP A 17 1.02 -5.17 21.31
N LEU A 18 2.22 -5.50 20.83
CA LEU A 18 2.46 -5.77 19.41
C LEU A 18 1.67 -7.00 18.96
N LEU A 19 1.76 -8.12 19.69
CA LEU A 19 1.07 -9.36 19.34
C LEU A 19 -0.45 -9.23 19.37
N SER A 20 -1.02 -8.44 20.28
CA SER A 20 -2.47 -8.21 20.34
C SER A 20 -2.97 -7.36 19.18
N GLN A 21 -2.17 -6.40 18.70
CA GLN A 21 -2.48 -5.68 17.47
C GLN A 21 -2.39 -6.61 16.27
N ILE A 22 -1.32 -7.41 16.19
CA ILE A 22 -1.05 -8.34 15.08
C ILE A 22 -2.11 -9.45 15.02
N SER A 23 -2.68 -9.89 16.14
CA SER A 23 -3.69 -10.96 16.17
C SER A 23 -4.97 -10.61 15.43
N ASP A 24 -5.32 -9.32 15.37
CA ASP A 24 -6.46 -8.84 14.59
C ASP A 24 -6.16 -8.84 13.07
N GLY A 25 -4.87 -8.86 12.70
CA GLY A 25 -4.39 -8.74 11.33
C GLY A 25 -4.72 -7.40 10.69
N ASN A 26 -4.53 -7.30 9.38
CA ASN A 26 -4.72 -6.07 8.59
C ASN A 26 -3.89 -4.88 9.10
N ILE A 27 -2.64 -5.15 9.49
CA ILE A 27 -1.66 -4.15 9.90
C ILE A 27 -0.60 -3.97 8.83
N THR A 28 -0.30 -2.72 8.51
CA THR A 28 0.90 -2.35 7.74
C THR A 28 1.97 -1.86 8.71
N VAL A 29 3.14 -2.49 8.68
CA VAL A 29 4.31 -2.07 9.46
C VAL A 29 5.19 -1.20 8.57
N LEU A 30 5.44 0.03 9.00
CA LEU A 30 6.28 1.01 8.30
C LEU A 30 7.54 1.31 9.11
N ASP A 31 8.61 1.72 8.44
CA ASP A 31 9.74 2.38 9.10
C ASP A 31 9.43 3.86 9.41
N SER A 32 10.39 4.56 10.02
CA SER A 32 10.27 5.99 10.35
C SER A 32 10.21 6.92 9.13
N GLU A 33 10.59 6.45 7.95
CA GLU A 33 10.55 7.20 6.69
C GLU A 33 9.24 6.95 5.92
N GLY A 34 8.41 6.03 6.40
CA GLY A 34 7.14 5.64 5.78
C GLY A 34 7.26 4.51 4.77
N ASN A 35 8.42 3.85 4.68
CA ASN A 35 8.57 2.68 3.82
C ASN A 35 7.94 1.45 4.47
N THR A 36 7.24 0.64 3.67
CA THR A 36 6.64 -0.59 4.18
C THR A 36 7.68 -1.66 4.47
N LEU A 37 7.70 -2.14 5.72
CA LEU A 37 8.53 -3.24 6.17
C LEU A 37 7.80 -4.60 6.13
N ALA A 38 6.51 -4.62 6.51
CA ALA A 38 5.72 -5.83 6.52
C ALA A 38 4.21 -5.56 6.41
N TYR A 39 3.48 -6.53 5.86
CA TYR A 39 2.03 -6.61 5.97
C TYR A 39 1.67 -7.79 6.86
N VAL A 40 0.98 -7.52 7.96
CA VAL A 40 0.40 -8.55 8.83
C VAL A 40 -1.06 -8.72 8.44
N LEU A 41 -1.38 -9.89 7.92
CA LEU A 41 -2.73 -10.20 7.43
C LEU A 41 -3.48 -11.06 8.43
N SER A 42 -4.80 -10.92 8.48
CA SER A 42 -5.63 -11.72 9.39
C SER A 42 -5.57 -13.20 9.00
N PRO A 43 -5.38 -14.12 9.97
CA PRO A 43 -5.34 -15.55 9.69
C PRO A 43 -6.75 -16.03 9.31
N GLY A 44 -7.00 -16.17 8.02
CA GLY A 44 -8.30 -16.55 7.44
C GLY A 44 -8.69 -15.74 6.22
N GLY A 45 -8.01 -14.61 6.00
CA GLY A 45 -8.21 -13.75 4.84
C GLY A 45 -7.54 -14.29 3.57
N ARG A 46 -8.16 -15.28 2.93
CA ARG A 46 -7.63 -15.85 1.66
C ARG A 46 -7.56 -14.78 0.57
N GLU A 47 -8.51 -13.85 0.55
CA GLU A 47 -8.50 -12.72 -0.39
C GLU A 47 -7.39 -11.74 -0.07
N GLU A 48 -7.19 -11.40 1.21
CA GLU A 48 -6.11 -10.51 1.65
C GLU A 48 -4.72 -11.06 1.33
N LEU A 49 -4.53 -12.38 1.46
CA LEU A 49 -3.31 -13.07 1.02
C LEU A 49 -3.10 -12.96 -0.49
N ILE A 50 -4.15 -13.19 -1.30
CA ILE A 50 -4.07 -13.04 -2.76
C ILE A 50 -3.70 -11.60 -3.15
N TYR A 51 -4.32 -10.61 -2.51
CA TYR A 51 -3.99 -9.21 -2.76
C TYR A 51 -2.55 -8.86 -2.36
N ALA A 52 -2.06 -9.38 -1.24
CA ALA A 52 -0.69 -9.14 -0.81
C ALA A 52 0.35 -9.82 -1.72
N GLU A 53 0.06 -11.04 -2.19
CA GLU A 53 0.90 -11.73 -3.19
C GLU A 53 0.90 -10.99 -4.52
N ALA A 54 -0.26 -10.54 -5.00
CA ALA A 54 -0.37 -9.75 -6.22
C ALA A 54 0.36 -8.40 -6.10
N GLN A 55 0.27 -7.72 -4.96
CA GLN A 55 0.99 -6.47 -4.72
C GLN A 55 2.51 -6.69 -4.73
N ARG A 56 2.98 -7.75 -4.05
CA ARG A 56 4.40 -8.10 -4.04
C ARG A 56 4.91 -8.44 -5.45
N ASP A 57 4.13 -9.19 -6.23
CA ASP A 57 4.45 -9.51 -7.63
C ASP A 57 4.54 -8.23 -8.47
N LEU A 58 3.60 -7.30 -8.32
CA LEU A 58 3.63 -5.99 -8.96
C LEU A 58 4.86 -5.16 -8.58
N ASP A 59 5.29 -5.20 -7.32
CA ASP A 59 6.47 -4.45 -6.88
C ASP A 59 7.77 -5.04 -7.46
N VAL A 60 7.87 -6.37 -7.55
CA VAL A 60 9.02 -7.07 -8.15
C VAL A 60 9.05 -6.85 -9.66
N HIS A 61 7.90 -6.91 -10.33
CA HIS A 61 7.76 -6.80 -11.79
C HIS A 61 7.34 -5.40 -12.25
N ARG A 62 7.55 -4.39 -11.41
CA ARG A 62 7.04 -3.02 -11.62
C ARG A 62 7.38 -2.47 -13.00
N ASP A 63 8.63 -2.58 -13.41
CA ASP A 63 9.11 -2.04 -14.68
C ASP A 63 8.50 -2.77 -15.89
N GLU A 64 8.33 -4.09 -15.79
CA GLU A 64 7.70 -4.89 -16.85
C GLU A 64 6.22 -4.52 -17.02
N VAL A 65 5.52 -4.33 -15.90
CA VAL A 65 4.12 -3.89 -15.87
C VAL A 65 3.98 -2.47 -16.41
N GLN A 66 4.86 -1.55 -16.01
CA GLN A 66 4.88 -0.19 -16.53
C GLN A 66 5.15 -0.16 -18.04
N HIS A 67 6.12 -0.93 -18.53
CA HIS A 67 6.36 -1.06 -19.97
C HIS A 67 5.17 -1.68 -20.70
N ALA A 68 4.51 -2.69 -20.13
CA ALA A 68 3.32 -3.29 -20.70
C ALA A 68 2.14 -2.30 -20.79
N LEU A 69 1.94 -1.48 -19.76
CA LEU A 69 0.96 -0.39 -19.75
C LEU A 69 1.28 0.65 -20.82
N ALA A 70 2.54 1.10 -20.89
CA ALA A 70 2.98 2.07 -21.89
C ALA A 70 2.74 1.57 -23.33
N ARG A 71 3.05 0.30 -23.62
CA ARG A 71 2.80 -0.32 -24.94
C ARG A 71 1.31 -0.35 -25.31
N ARG A 72 0.41 -0.37 -24.33
CA ARG A 72 -1.05 -0.49 -24.53
C ARG A 72 -1.79 0.83 -24.33
N ASN A 73 -1.08 1.95 -24.19
CA ASN A 73 -1.66 3.24 -23.78
C ASN A 73 -2.47 3.16 -22.47
N GLY A 74 -2.14 2.19 -21.61
CA GLY A 74 -2.71 2.08 -20.27
C GLY A 74 -2.15 3.16 -19.37
N ILE A 75 -2.97 3.65 -18.44
CA ILE A 75 -2.57 4.62 -17.41
C ILE A 75 -2.81 4.02 -16.03
N THR A 76 -2.03 4.44 -15.04
CA THR A 76 -2.23 4.04 -13.64
C THR A 76 -3.46 4.74 -13.06
N THR A 77 -4.02 4.19 -11.98
CA THR A 77 -5.11 4.84 -11.23
C THR A 77 -4.69 6.24 -10.76
N THR A 78 -3.45 6.42 -10.30
CA THR A 78 -2.91 7.72 -9.89
C THR A 78 -2.93 8.73 -11.03
N GLU A 79 -2.50 8.32 -12.22
CA GLU A 79 -2.52 9.16 -13.42
C GLU A 79 -3.96 9.50 -13.85
N LEU A 80 -4.87 8.52 -13.81
CA LEU A 80 -6.29 8.73 -14.08
C LEU A 80 -6.89 9.78 -13.13
N LEU A 81 -6.64 9.66 -11.84
CA LEU A 81 -7.12 10.59 -10.81
C LEU A 81 -6.49 11.98 -10.97
N SER A 82 -5.20 12.04 -11.31
CA SER A 82 -4.50 13.30 -11.59
C SER A 82 -5.13 14.04 -12.78
N ARG A 83 -5.39 13.32 -13.89
CA ARG A 83 -6.07 13.88 -15.07
C ARG A 83 -7.50 14.33 -14.76
N ALA A 84 -8.24 13.54 -14.01
CA ALA A 84 -9.60 13.90 -13.60
C ALA A 84 -9.62 15.18 -12.74
N LYS A 85 -8.65 15.31 -11.82
CA LYS A 85 -8.50 16.51 -11.00
C LYS A 85 -8.15 17.73 -11.83
N ALA A 86 -7.17 17.62 -12.73
CA ALA A 86 -6.79 18.71 -13.62
C ALA A 86 -7.97 19.18 -14.50
N ALA A 87 -8.72 18.24 -15.07
CA ALA A 87 -9.91 18.54 -15.87
C ALA A 87 -11.02 19.24 -15.06
N ALA A 88 -11.21 18.85 -13.79
CA ALA A 88 -12.16 19.51 -12.89
C ALA A 88 -11.73 20.95 -12.56
N GLU A 89 -10.44 21.20 -12.38
CA GLU A 89 -9.89 22.53 -12.11
C GLU A 89 -9.96 23.45 -13.35
N GLU A 90 -9.75 22.90 -14.54
CA GLU A 90 -9.83 23.64 -15.81
C GLU A 90 -11.28 23.97 -16.19
N GLY A 91 -12.21 23.04 -15.95
CA GLY A 91 -13.65 23.27 -16.07
C GLY A 91 -14.22 24.26 -15.05
N SER A 92 -13.56 24.46 -13.92
CA SER A 92 -13.97 25.46 -12.90
C SER A 92 -13.44 26.87 -13.20
N ARG A 93 -12.52 27.03 -14.16
CA ARG A 93 -11.97 28.32 -14.61
C ARG A 93 -12.60 28.84 -15.90
N SER A 94 -13.48 28.05 -16.52
CA SER A 94 -14.21 28.35 -17.75
C SER A 94 -15.62 28.82 -17.44
#